data_AF-A0A8K0S0L0-F1
#
_entry.id   AF-A0A8K0S0L0-F1
#
_cell.length_a   1.000
_cell.length_b   1.000
_cell.length_c   1.000
_cell.angle_alpha   90.00
_cell.angle_beta   90.00
_cell.angle_gamma   90.00
#
_symmetry.space_group_name_H-M   'P 1'
#
loop_
_entity.id
_entity.type
_entity.pdbx_description
1 polymer ?
#
loop_
_entity_poly.entity_id
_entity_poly.type
_entity_poly.pdbx_seq_one_letter_code
_entity_poly.pdbx_strand_id
1 'polypeptide(L)'
;MEDHSNLRSIITPLLLTQIAEAYLPLPKTEPVDFSEAQSPDFATNFAEVCKTSTARDALLALSRISPDGTLPSDEDLDLMSFLPPPASSDFPLQCFGLQLLLDQASRVLLQGIDGRWQVAYFGPLARRLAGQWRALPESQQPYRRHRWNEDVGATSFSYWVAIQVMWAAPFLHAEDLESQQIGLDLSEELRQAVEAHTNTRDPYRATRDATLKDDLFFLREVVKGPPKADGESSLSMTSWTFWWCIILDSHWPIIEKFGRYPYRNGHFGRESTEAEKKWLDDIGHFSEASPEVAQRIWEDVEKGRWTPLGEE
;
A
#
# COMPACT_ATOMS: atom_id res chain seq x y z
N MET A 1 -22.51 2.59 20.65
CA MET A 1 -21.79 3.77 20.13
C MET A 1 -20.79 4.20 21.18
N GLU A 2 -19.64 3.54 21.20
CA GLU A 2 -18.48 4.12 21.87
C GLU A 2 -18.12 5.42 21.16
N ASP A 3 -17.70 6.41 21.94
CA ASP A 3 -17.55 7.77 21.47
C ASP A 3 -16.32 7.90 20.54
N HIS A 4 -16.54 7.78 19.23
CA HIS A 4 -15.54 8.03 18.19
C HIS A 4 -15.00 9.49 18.22
N SER A 5 -15.50 10.37 19.08
CA SER A 5 -14.93 11.70 19.33
C SER A 5 -13.43 11.62 19.65
N ASN A 6 -13.02 10.57 20.37
CA ASN A 6 -11.61 10.35 20.71
C ASN A 6 -10.77 10.03 19.46
N LEU A 7 -11.26 9.17 18.55
CA LEU A 7 -10.55 8.84 17.32
C LEU A 7 -10.38 10.03 16.39
N ARG A 8 -11.40 10.87 16.25
CA ARG A 8 -11.32 12.11 15.44
C ARG A 8 -10.34 13.13 16.00
N SER A 9 -10.08 13.09 17.31
CA SER A 9 -9.06 13.94 17.94
C SER A 9 -7.62 13.47 17.64
N ILE A 10 -7.46 12.21 17.21
CA ILE A 10 -6.15 11.60 16.91
C ILE A 10 -5.92 11.51 15.40
N ILE A 11 -6.89 11.00 14.65
CA ILE A 11 -6.90 10.95 13.18
C ILE A 11 -7.41 12.30 12.67
N THR A 12 -6.52 13.28 12.67
CA THR A 12 -6.83 14.66 12.30
C THR A 12 -6.45 14.95 10.84
N PRO A 13 -7.09 15.94 10.20
CA PRO A 13 -6.65 16.44 8.88
C PRO A 13 -5.16 16.79 8.82
N LEU A 14 -4.61 17.30 9.92
CA LEU A 14 -3.19 17.63 10.04
C LEU A 14 -2.32 16.37 9.96
N LEU A 15 -2.65 15.33 10.72
CA LEU A 15 -1.93 14.05 10.66
C LEU A 15 -1.97 13.46 9.25
N LEU A 16 -3.15 13.42 8.63
CA LEU A 16 -3.32 12.84 7.29
C LEU A 16 -2.51 13.62 6.25
N THR A 17 -2.54 14.95 6.30
CA THR A 17 -1.74 15.80 5.41
C THR A 17 -0.26 15.58 5.65
N GLN A 18 0.19 15.54 6.90
CA GLN A 18 1.60 15.30 7.25
C GLN A 18 2.11 13.96 6.71
N ILE A 19 1.32 12.88 6.83
CA ILE A 19 1.67 11.56 6.29
C ILE A 19 1.74 11.60 4.75
N ALA A 20 0.76 12.23 4.10
CA ALA A 20 0.72 12.35 2.64
C ALA A 20 1.93 13.11 2.09
N GLU A 21 2.27 14.25 2.70
CA GLU A 21 3.39 15.09 2.27
C GLU A 21 4.74 14.48 2.60
N ALA A 22 4.83 13.69 3.67
CA ALA A 22 6.04 12.94 3.99
C ALA A 22 6.31 11.78 3.03
N TYR A 23 5.24 11.19 2.47
CA TYR A 23 5.39 10.12 1.48
C TYR A 23 5.89 10.64 0.14
N LEU A 24 5.54 11.86 -0.28
CA LEU A 24 6.04 12.45 -1.52
C LEU A 24 6.40 13.93 -1.32
N PRO A 25 7.53 14.23 -0.64
CA PRO A 25 7.99 15.59 -0.34
C PRO A 25 8.59 16.28 -1.58
N LEU A 26 8.02 16.04 -2.76
CA LEU A 26 8.52 16.51 -4.04
C LEU A 26 7.70 17.70 -4.56
N PRO A 27 8.23 18.48 -5.51
CA PRO A 27 7.50 19.61 -6.09
C PRO A 27 6.18 19.18 -6.75
N LYS A 28 5.08 19.76 -6.28
CA LYS A 28 3.73 19.53 -6.84
C LYS A 28 3.57 20.12 -8.26
N THR A 29 4.38 21.12 -8.62
CA THR A 29 4.25 21.91 -9.86
C THR A 29 5.40 21.74 -10.84
N GLU A 30 6.50 21.11 -10.42
CA GLU A 30 7.69 20.91 -11.26
C GLU A 30 7.87 19.41 -11.58
N PRO A 31 8.65 19.05 -12.62
CA PRO A 31 8.99 17.66 -12.88
C PRO A 31 9.65 17.00 -11.67
N VAL A 32 9.22 15.78 -11.35
CA VAL A 32 9.78 14.96 -10.27
C VAL A 32 11.10 14.33 -10.72
N ASP A 33 12.12 14.37 -9.86
CA ASP A 33 13.30 13.53 -10.00
C ASP A 33 13.00 12.12 -9.45
N PHE A 34 12.83 11.15 -10.35
CA PHE A 34 12.54 9.77 -9.97
C PHE A 34 13.75 9.04 -9.38
N SER A 35 14.96 9.60 -9.51
CA SER A 35 16.14 9.12 -8.79
C SER A 35 16.04 9.45 -7.31
N GLU A 36 15.57 10.65 -6.97
CA GLU A 36 15.28 11.07 -5.60
C GLU A 36 14.09 10.28 -5.03
N ALA A 37 12.99 10.16 -5.80
CA ALA A 37 11.81 9.40 -5.38
C ALA A 37 12.09 7.92 -5.08
N GLN A 38 13.14 7.34 -5.69
CA GLN A 38 13.58 5.96 -5.48
C GLN A 38 14.71 5.83 -4.44
N SER A 39 15.18 6.95 -3.88
CA SER A 39 16.34 6.97 -2.99
C SER A 39 16.06 6.40 -1.60
N PRO A 40 17.06 5.86 -0.89
CA PRO A 40 16.92 5.45 0.51
C PRO A 40 16.52 6.61 1.45
N ASP A 41 16.96 7.83 1.14
CA ASP A 41 16.66 9.03 1.94
C ASP A 41 15.15 9.31 1.93
N PHE A 42 14.49 9.07 0.80
CA PHE A 42 13.05 9.22 0.65
C PHE A 42 12.27 8.26 1.56
N ALA A 43 12.64 6.97 1.55
CA ALA A 43 12.04 5.97 2.44
C ALA A 43 12.32 6.29 3.93
N THR A 44 13.52 6.81 4.23
CA THR A 44 13.92 7.22 5.58
C THR A 44 13.09 8.40 6.08
N ASN A 45 12.82 9.39 5.23
CA ASN A 45 11.99 10.55 5.57
C ASN A 45 10.56 10.13 5.95
N PHE A 46 9.91 9.32 5.11
CA PHE A 46 8.57 8.82 5.41
C PHE A 46 8.55 8.03 6.73
N ALA A 47 9.55 7.17 6.94
CA ALA A 47 9.65 6.38 8.16
C ALA A 47 9.82 7.25 9.41
N GLU A 48 10.64 8.30 9.36
CA GLU A 48 10.79 9.21 10.50
C GLU A 48 9.54 10.02 10.79
N VAL A 49 8.81 10.48 9.77
CA VAL A 49 7.54 11.15 10.01
C VAL A 49 6.52 10.19 10.64
N CYS A 50 6.47 8.93 10.21
CA CYS A 50 5.62 7.93 10.84
C CYS A 50 5.96 7.72 12.32
N LYS A 51 7.25 7.71 12.68
CA LYS A 51 7.71 7.50 14.07
C LYS A 51 7.53 8.72 14.98
N THR A 52 7.69 9.92 14.43
CA THR A 52 7.68 11.18 15.21
C THR A 52 6.33 11.88 15.25
N SER A 53 5.39 11.49 14.38
CA SER A 53 4.00 11.94 14.40
C SER A 53 3.12 11.09 15.33
N THR A 54 1.83 11.43 15.41
CA THR A 54 0.82 10.65 16.14
C THR A 54 0.29 9.45 15.33
N ALA A 55 0.98 9.01 14.28
CA ALA A 55 0.55 7.87 13.46
C ALA A 55 0.46 6.56 14.27
N ARG A 56 1.44 6.29 15.14
CA ARG A 56 1.38 5.11 16.02
C ARG A 56 0.21 5.18 17.00
N ASP A 57 -0.05 6.37 17.56
CA ASP A 57 -1.18 6.59 18.47
C ASP A 57 -2.52 6.38 17.75
N ALA A 58 -2.63 6.80 16.49
CA ALA A 58 -3.80 6.55 15.65
C ALA A 58 -4.04 5.06 15.42
N LEU A 59 -2.99 4.30 15.06
CA LEU A 59 -3.09 2.84 14.88
C LEU A 59 -3.45 2.14 16.20
N LEU A 60 -2.83 2.53 17.31
CA LEU A 60 -3.18 2.01 18.65
C LEU A 60 -4.62 2.33 19.06
N ALA A 61 -5.13 3.51 18.71
CA ALA A 61 -6.51 3.86 19.02
C ALA A 61 -7.49 3.05 18.15
N LEU A 62 -7.18 2.84 16.87
CA LEU A 62 -7.99 2.01 15.96
C LEU A 62 -7.99 0.53 16.34
N SER A 63 -6.88 -0.02 16.84
CA SER A 63 -6.81 -1.42 17.26
C SER A 63 -7.65 -1.70 18.50
N ARG A 64 -7.90 -0.71 19.36
CA ARG A 64 -8.74 -0.84 20.56
C ARG A 64 -10.22 -0.99 20.28
N ILE A 65 -10.69 -0.63 19.09
CA ILE A 65 -12.09 -0.85 18.66
C ILE A 65 -12.37 -2.35 18.53
N SER A 66 -11.35 -3.10 18.09
CA SER A 66 -11.42 -4.54 17.89
C SER A 66 -10.23 -5.22 18.59
N PRO A 67 -10.24 -5.29 19.93
CA PRO A 67 -9.11 -5.80 20.71
C PRO A 67 -8.78 -7.27 20.41
N ASP A 68 -9.72 -8.01 19.82
CA ASP A 68 -9.59 -9.39 19.37
C ASP A 68 -9.12 -9.53 17.91
N GLY A 69 -8.86 -8.42 17.22
CA GLY A 69 -8.46 -8.39 15.81
C GLY A 69 -9.60 -8.59 14.82
N THR A 70 -10.86 -8.69 15.27
CA THR A 70 -12.01 -8.84 14.39
C THR A 70 -12.23 -7.56 13.58
N LEU A 71 -12.37 -7.65 12.26
CA LEU A 71 -12.62 -6.45 11.45
C LEU A 71 -13.97 -5.82 11.84
N PRO A 72 -13.99 -4.53 12.22
CA PRO A 72 -15.23 -3.85 12.58
C PRO A 72 -16.14 -3.70 11.37
N SER A 73 -17.46 -3.76 11.57
CA SER A 73 -18.42 -3.47 10.50
C SER A 73 -18.36 -1.99 10.09
N ASP A 74 -19.05 -1.63 9.01
CA ASP A 74 -19.15 -0.22 8.59
C ASP A 74 -19.96 0.62 9.60
N GLU A 75 -20.85 -0.02 10.37
CA GLU A 75 -21.60 0.63 11.45
C GLU A 75 -20.71 0.89 12.68
N ASP A 76 -19.76 -0.01 12.95
CA ASP A 76 -18.84 0.09 14.09
C ASP A 76 -17.64 1.00 13.80
N LEU A 77 -17.22 1.12 12.53
CA LEU A 77 -16.12 1.97 12.12
C LEU A 77 -16.34 2.53 10.70
N ASP A 78 -16.94 3.71 10.63
CA ASP A 78 -17.01 4.50 9.40
C ASP A 78 -15.70 5.28 9.18
N LEU A 79 -14.83 4.73 8.33
CA LEU A 79 -13.56 5.35 7.94
C LEU A 79 -13.74 6.61 7.09
N MET A 80 -14.83 6.70 6.31
CA MET A 80 -15.14 7.91 5.53
C MET A 80 -15.47 9.10 6.45
N SER A 81 -15.90 8.83 7.67
CA SER A 81 -16.22 9.85 8.67
C SER A 81 -14.99 10.63 9.19
N PHE A 82 -13.77 10.14 8.93
CA PHE A 82 -12.51 10.86 9.23
C PHE A 82 -12.08 11.81 8.10
N LEU A 83 -12.79 11.80 6.98
CA LEU A 83 -12.46 12.57 5.79
C LEU A 83 -13.46 13.71 5.58
N PRO A 84 -13.10 14.77 4.86
CA PRO A 84 -14.07 15.75 4.40
C PRO A 84 -15.04 15.10 3.38
N PRO A 85 -16.16 15.75 3.03
CA PRO A 85 -17.06 15.22 2.00
C PRO A 85 -16.34 15.00 0.66
N PRO A 86 -16.73 14.01 -0.17
CA PRO A 86 -16.05 13.71 -1.43
C PRO A 86 -15.89 14.86 -2.42
N ALA A 87 -16.78 15.86 -2.36
CA ALA A 87 -16.73 17.07 -3.19
C ALA A 87 -15.75 18.14 -2.68
N SER A 88 -15.16 17.99 -1.48
CA SER A 88 -14.20 18.93 -0.92
C SER A 88 -12.86 18.88 -1.67
N SER A 89 -12.19 20.03 -1.79
CA SER A 89 -10.83 20.10 -2.32
C SER A 89 -9.79 19.40 -1.43
N ASP A 90 -10.05 19.29 -0.13
CA ASP A 90 -9.12 18.62 0.79
C ASP A 90 -9.23 17.08 0.72
N PHE A 91 -10.28 16.56 0.08
CA PHE A 91 -10.59 15.13 0.06
C PHE A 91 -9.46 14.28 -0.55
N PRO A 92 -8.89 14.58 -1.72
CA PRO A 92 -7.88 13.72 -2.35
C PRO A 92 -6.64 13.53 -1.48
N LEU A 93 -6.12 14.62 -0.91
CA LEU A 93 -4.91 14.60 -0.09
C LEU A 93 -5.13 13.87 1.24
N GLN A 94 -6.26 14.10 1.89
CA GLN A 94 -6.58 13.41 3.15
C GLN A 94 -6.90 11.92 2.93
N CYS A 95 -7.54 11.55 1.82
CA CYS A 95 -7.70 10.15 1.43
C CYS A 95 -6.33 9.48 1.28
N PHE A 96 -5.39 10.13 0.59
CA PHE A 96 -4.05 9.60 0.39
C PHE A 96 -3.33 9.39 1.72
N GLY A 97 -3.38 10.39 2.61
CA GLY A 97 -2.84 10.29 3.97
C GLY A 97 -3.44 9.16 4.80
N LEU A 98 -4.76 8.97 4.75
CA LEU A 98 -5.43 7.92 5.51
C LEU A 98 -5.11 6.52 4.94
N GLN A 99 -5.05 6.39 3.62
CA GLN A 99 -4.59 5.15 3.01
C GLN A 99 -3.16 4.81 3.44
N LEU A 100 -2.26 5.79 3.37
CA LEU A 100 -0.87 5.61 3.75
C LEU A 100 -0.75 5.28 5.24
N LEU A 101 -1.54 5.89 6.13
CA LEU A 101 -1.57 5.54 7.55
C LEU A 101 -1.90 4.06 7.76
N LEU A 102 -2.96 3.57 7.12
CA LEU A 102 -3.46 2.20 7.28
C LEU A 102 -2.56 1.17 6.57
N ASP A 103 -2.04 1.47 5.39
CA ASP A 103 -1.32 0.49 4.57
C ASP A 103 0.20 0.59 4.69
N GLN A 104 0.79 1.79 4.60
CA GLN A 104 2.24 1.98 4.52
C GLN A 104 2.87 2.28 5.88
N ALA A 105 2.31 3.22 6.64
CA ALA A 105 2.79 3.56 7.97
C ALA A 105 2.65 2.38 8.93
N SER A 106 1.58 1.59 8.82
CA SER A 106 1.45 0.35 9.61
C SER A 106 2.56 -0.65 9.29
N ARG A 107 3.02 -0.77 8.02
CA ARG A 107 4.18 -1.60 7.66
C ARG A 107 5.49 -1.07 8.23
N VAL A 108 5.66 0.25 8.31
CA VAL A 108 6.85 0.86 8.90
C VAL A 108 6.87 0.65 10.42
N LEU A 109 5.74 0.87 11.08
CA LEU A 109 5.65 0.98 12.53
C LEU A 109 5.42 -0.36 13.23
N LEU A 110 4.78 -1.32 12.55
CA LEU A 110 4.33 -2.58 13.14
C LEU A 110 5.21 -3.72 12.62
N GLN A 111 6.20 -4.07 13.43
CA GLN A 111 7.20 -5.09 13.14
C GLN A 111 7.08 -6.25 14.15
N GLY A 112 7.77 -7.37 13.87
CA GLY A 112 7.72 -8.53 14.76
C GLY A 112 6.28 -9.06 14.91
N ILE A 113 5.83 -9.23 16.16
CA ILE A 113 4.48 -9.72 16.46
C ILE A 113 3.38 -8.75 16.01
N ASP A 114 3.63 -7.44 16.11
CA ASP A 114 2.68 -6.41 15.70
C ASP A 114 2.42 -6.44 14.17
N GLY A 115 3.29 -7.08 13.39
CA GLY A 115 3.07 -7.33 11.96
C GLY A 115 1.77 -8.10 11.66
N ARG A 116 1.23 -8.84 12.64
CA ARG A 116 -0.11 -9.45 12.55
C ARG A 116 -1.21 -8.41 12.36
N TRP A 117 -1.17 -7.31 13.12
CA TRP A 117 -2.11 -6.21 12.98
C TRP A 117 -2.02 -5.54 11.61
N GLN A 118 -0.81 -5.41 11.08
CA GLN A 118 -0.59 -4.89 9.74
C GLN A 118 -1.32 -5.74 8.68
N VAL A 119 -1.02 -7.04 8.59
CA VAL A 119 -1.53 -7.88 7.50
C VAL A 119 -3.00 -8.26 7.67
N ALA A 120 -3.48 -8.44 8.90
CA ALA A 120 -4.79 -9.03 9.18
C ALA A 120 -5.84 -8.01 9.64
N TYR A 121 -5.45 -6.79 10.02
CA TYR A 121 -6.38 -5.76 10.48
C TYR A 121 -6.30 -4.48 9.64
N PHE A 122 -5.15 -3.78 9.63
CA PHE A 122 -5.04 -2.50 8.93
C PHE A 122 -5.02 -2.62 7.41
N GLY A 123 -4.39 -3.66 6.84
CA GLY A 123 -4.45 -3.95 5.41
C GLY A 123 -5.88 -4.12 4.88
N PRO A 124 -6.69 -5.00 5.48
CA PRO A 124 -8.11 -5.13 5.11
C PRO A 124 -8.93 -3.84 5.28
N LEU A 125 -8.68 -3.04 6.34
CA LEU A 125 -9.31 -1.73 6.51
C LEU A 125 -8.94 -0.76 5.37
N ALA A 126 -7.66 -0.72 4.99
CA ALA A 126 -7.18 0.08 3.87
C ALA A 126 -7.85 -0.34 2.55
N ARG A 127 -7.95 -1.65 2.28
CA ARG A 127 -8.64 -2.17 1.09
C ARG A 127 -10.11 -1.76 1.08
N ARG A 128 -10.82 -1.94 2.20
CA ARG A 128 -12.24 -1.56 2.32
C ARG A 128 -12.46 -0.10 1.96
N LEU A 129 -11.64 0.78 2.54
CA LEU A 129 -11.69 2.22 2.29
C LEU A 129 -11.38 2.57 0.82
N ALA A 130 -10.35 1.96 0.23
CA ALA A 130 -10.04 2.13 -1.18
C ALA A 130 -11.18 1.67 -2.11
N GLY A 131 -11.88 0.59 -1.74
CA GLY A 131 -13.08 0.12 -2.42
C GLY A 131 -14.24 1.14 -2.37
N GLN A 132 -14.47 1.77 -1.21
CA GLN A 132 -15.47 2.84 -1.07
C GLN A 132 -15.15 4.02 -1.99
N TRP A 133 -13.88 4.39 -2.12
CA TRP A 133 -13.47 5.47 -3.03
C TRP A 133 -13.66 5.11 -4.50
N ARG A 134 -13.36 3.87 -4.91
CA ARG A 134 -13.64 3.40 -6.29
C ARG A 134 -15.13 3.43 -6.62
N ALA A 135 -16.00 3.23 -5.64
CA ALA A 135 -17.46 3.28 -5.82
C ALA A 135 -18.02 4.71 -5.95
N LEU A 136 -17.22 5.74 -5.67
CA LEU A 136 -17.62 7.13 -5.91
C LEU A 136 -17.79 7.41 -7.41
N PRO A 137 -18.61 8.41 -7.79
CA PRO A 137 -18.60 8.96 -9.14
C PRO A 137 -17.17 9.28 -9.59
N GLU A 138 -16.84 9.10 -10.86
CA GLU A 138 -15.48 9.30 -11.37
C GLU A 138 -14.94 10.70 -11.04
N SER A 139 -15.79 11.73 -11.12
CA SER A 139 -15.44 13.10 -10.75
C SER A 139 -15.12 13.28 -9.26
N GLN A 140 -15.45 12.30 -8.42
CA GLN A 140 -15.23 12.29 -6.97
C GLN A 140 -14.14 11.32 -6.49
N GLN A 141 -13.62 10.47 -7.38
CA GLN A 141 -12.57 9.50 -7.03
C GLN A 141 -11.24 10.21 -6.70
N PRO A 142 -10.66 10.01 -5.51
CA PRO A 142 -9.54 10.81 -5.01
C PRO A 142 -8.23 10.61 -5.77
N TYR A 143 -8.08 9.52 -6.51
CA TYR A 143 -6.86 9.21 -7.28
C TYR A 143 -6.87 9.82 -8.69
N ARG A 144 -8.00 10.33 -9.17
CA ARG A 144 -8.12 10.88 -10.53
C ARG A 144 -7.27 12.13 -10.70
N ARG A 145 -6.67 12.26 -11.88
CA ARG A 145 -5.72 13.35 -12.18
C ARG A 145 -6.33 14.75 -12.03
N HIS A 146 -7.58 14.94 -12.44
CA HIS A 146 -8.23 16.25 -12.32
C HIS A 146 -8.35 16.69 -10.86
N ARG A 147 -8.67 15.76 -9.94
CA ARG A 147 -8.71 16.05 -8.50
C ARG A 147 -7.37 16.54 -7.96
N TRP A 148 -6.27 15.88 -8.34
CA TRP A 148 -4.95 16.29 -7.89
C TRP A 148 -4.50 17.63 -8.49
N ASN A 149 -4.83 17.87 -9.75
CA ASN A 149 -4.51 19.13 -10.42
C ASN A 149 -5.30 20.31 -9.84
N GLU A 150 -6.63 20.18 -9.80
CA GLU A 150 -7.54 21.28 -9.47
C GLU A 150 -7.66 21.52 -7.97
N ASP A 151 -7.72 20.46 -7.16
CA ASP A 151 -7.98 20.59 -5.72
C ASP A 151 -6.70 20.68 -4.89
N VAL A 152 -5.71 19.85 -5.20
CA VAL A 152 -4.44 19.77 -4.44
C VAL A 152 -3.40 20.75 -4.99
N GLY A 153 -3.60 21.27 -6.20
CA GLY A 153 -2.64 22.13 -6.90
C GLY A 153 -1.42 21.39 -7.45
N ALA A 154 -1.49 20.07 -7.59
CA ALA A 154 -0.44 19.24 -8.16
C ALA A 154 -0.55 19.20 -9.70
N THR A 155 -0.04 20.26 -10.34
CA THR A 155 -0.10 20.43 -11.79
C THR A 155 0.93 19.60 -12.56
N SER A 156 1.95 19.09 -11.87
CA SER A 156 2.98 18.22 -12.44
C SER A 156 2.43 16.83 -12.77
N PHE A 157 2.54 16.40 -14.04
CA PHE A 157 2.13 15.06 -14.44
C PHE A 157 2.99 13.98 -13.76
N SER A 158 4.30 14.21 -13.63
CA SER A 158 5.21 13.28 -12.96
C SER A 158 4.93 13.15 -11.45
N TYR A 159 4.44 14.22 -10.80
CA TYR A 159 3.98 14.14 -9.41
C TYR A 159 2.77 13.22 -9.29
N TRP A 160 1.76 13.39 -10.17
CA TRP A 160 0.60 12.50 -10.22
C TRP A 160 1.01 11.05 -10.50
N VAL A 161 1.95 10.81 -11.40
CA VAL A 161 2.50 9.45 -11.67
C VAL A 161 3.10 8.82 -10.41
N ALA A 162 3.91 9.57 -9.65
CA ALA A 162 4.59 9.06 -8.47
C ALA A 162 3.61 8.57 -7.38
N ILE A 163 2.50 9.27 -7.17
CA ILE A 163 1.46 8.84 -6.22
C ILE A 163 0.57 7.69 -6.75
N GLN A 164 0.44 7.52 -8.07
CA GLN A 164 -0.51 6.56 -8.63
C GLN A 164 -0.23 5.11 -8.23
N VAL A 165 1.05 4.76 -8.13
CA VAL A 165 1.48 3.42 -7.71
C VAL A 165 0.90 3.04 -6.35
N MET A 166 0.80 3.99 -5.42
CA MET A 166 0.30 3.73 -4.07
C MET A 166 -1.21 3.52 -4.01
N TRP A 167 -2.00 4.07 -4.92
CA TRP A 167 -3.45 3.83 -4.93
C TRP A 167 -3.81 2.37 -5.24
N ALA A 168 -2.91 1.62 -5.88
CA ALA A 168 -3.09 0.18 -6.11
C ALA A 168 -2.70 -0.69 -4.90
N ALA A 169 -1.87 -0.18 -3.99
CA ALA A 169 -1.25 -0.98 -2.94
C ALA A 169 -2.24 -1.71 -2.02
N PRO A 170 -3.33 -1.09 -1.50
CA PRO A 170 -4.27 -1.82 -0.64
C PRO A 170 -4.94 -3.02 -1.31
N PHE A 171 -5.16 -2.94 -2.62
CA PHE A 171 -5.76 -4.03 -3.39
C PHE A 171 -4.75 -5.14 -3.66
N LEU A 172 -3.53 -4.78 -4.05
CA LEU A 172 -2.45 -5.74 -4.29
C LEU A 172 -1.98 -6.40 -3.00
N HIS A 173 -2.17 -5.75 -1.85
CA HIS A 173 -1.88 -6.37 -0.56
C HIS A 173 -2.99 -7.31 -0.07
N ALA A 174 -4.16 -7.33 -0.69
CA ALA A 174 -5.24 -8.24 -0.32
C ALA A 174 -5.04 -9.63 -0.95
N GLU A 175 -5.40 -10.68 -0.22
CA GLU A 175 -5.24 -12.08 -0.61
C GLU A 175 -6.50 -12.61 -1.34
N ASP A 176 -6.96 -11.88 -2.36
CA ASP A 176 -8.12 -12.26 -3.17
C ASP A 176 -7.99 -11.80 -4.62
N LEU A 177 -8.50 -12.60 -5.57
CA LEU A 177 -8.35 -12.36 -7.00
C LEU A 177 -9.10 -11.11 -7.50
N GLU A 178 -10.18 -10.71 -6.85
CA GLU A 178 -10.94 -9.51 -7.24
C GLU A 178 -10.09 -8.25 -7.01
N SER A 179 -9.46 -8.15 -5.85
CA SER A 179 -8.54 -7.07 -5.51
C SER A 179 -7.29 -7.09 -6.41
N GLN A 180 -6.77 -8.28 -6.74
CA GLN A 180 -5.65 -8.37 -7.69
C GLN A 180 -6.05 -7.86 -9.09
N GLN A 181 -7.24 -8.19 -9.57
CA GLN A 181 -7.75 -7.67 -10.85
C GLN A 181 -7.86 -6.14 -10.83
N ILE A 182 -8.38 -5.58 -9.74
CA ILE A 182 -8.43 -4.13 -9.53
C ILE A 182 -7.02 -3.51 -9.63
N GLY A 183 -6.01 -4.14 -9.03
CA GLY A 183 -4.62 -3.70 -9.11
C GLY A 183 -4.07 -3.73 -10.54
N LEU A 184 -4.39 -4.77 -11.31
CA LEU A 184 -4.03 -4.88 -12.74
C LEU A 184 -4.68 -3.76 -13.58
N ASP A 185 -5.94 -3.43 -13.30
CA ASP A 185 -6.66 -2.36 -13.99
C ASP A 185 -6.01 -1.00 -13.72
N LEU A 186 -5.68 -0.71 -12.45
CA LEU A 186 -4.99 0.53 -12.06
C LEU A 186 -3.58 0.63 -12.66
N SER A 187 -2.85 -0.49 -12.71
CA SER A 187 -1.55 -0.60 -13.37
C SER A 187 -1.65 -0.27 -14.87
N GLU A 188 -2.69 -0.78 -15.54
CA GLU A 188 -2.94 -0.51 -16.96
C GLU A 188 -3.40 0.94 -17.21
N GLU A 189 -4.25 1.51 -16.35
CA GLU A 189 -4.63 2.92 -16.43
C GLU A 189 -3.41 3.84 -16.33
N LEU A 190 -2.51 3.59 -15.37
CA LEU A 190 -1.27 4.35 -15.22
C LEU A 190 -0.36 4.20 -16.45
N ARG A 191 -0.18 2.96 -16.94
CA ARG A 191 0.62 2.66 -18.12
C ARG A 191 0.11 3.45 -19.33
N GLN A 192 -1.19 3.38 -19.63
CA GLN A 192 -1.80 4.09 -20.75
C GLN A 192 -1.68 5.62 -20.61
N ALA A 193 -1.84 6.15 -19.40
CA ALA A 193 -1.68 7.58 -19.14
C ALA A 193 -0.25 8.05 -19.44
N VAL A 194 0.78 7.30 -19.03
CA VAL A 194 2.18 7.63 -19.31
C VAL A 194 2.52 7.46 -20.79
N GLU A 195 2.06 6.40 -21.43
CA GLU A 195 2.26 6.20 -22.88
C GLU A 195 1.65 7.35 -23.69
N ALA A 196 0.42 7.77 -23.35
CA ALA A 196 -0.24 8.89 -24.01
C ALA A 196 0.46 10.23 -23.75
N HIS A 197 0.96 10.45 -22.53
CA HIS A 197 1.65 11.69 -22.18
C HIS A 197 3.03 11.81 -22.84
N THR A 198 3.76 10.71 -22.95
CA THR A 198 5.17 10.69 -23.38
C THR A 198 5.37 10.23 -24.82
N ASN A 199 4.32 9.72 -25.46
CA ASN A 199 4.38 9.02 -26.75
C ASN A 199 5.43 7.88 -26.76
N THR A 200 5.73 7.30 -25.60
CA THR A 200 6.66 6.18 -25.42
C THR A 200 5.87 4.96 -25.02
N ARG A 201 5.93 3.90 -25.82
CA ARG A 201 5.25 2.64 -25.51
C ARG A 201 6.00 1.88 -24.41
N ASP A 202 5.27 1.27 -23.48
CA ASP A 202 5.84 0.42 -22.46
C ASP A 202 6.52 -0.81 -23.10
N PRO A 203 7.86 -0.97 -22.94
CA PRO A 203 8.58 -2.12 -23.49
C PRO A 203 8.14 -3.46 -22.88
N TYR A 204 7.62 -3.47 -21.65
CA TYR A 204 7.21 -4.68 -20.95
C TYR A 204 5.86 -5.23 -21.42
N ARG A 205 5.12 -4.51 -22.28
CA ARG A 205 3.92 -5.07 -22.92
C ARG A 205 4.19 -6.39 -23.63
N ALA A 206 5.38 -6.54 -24.24
CA ALA A 206 5.75 -7.76 -24.96
C ALA A 206 5.95 -8.98 -24.03
N THR A 207 6.26 -8.74 -22.76
CA THR A 207 6.56 -9.79 -21.77
C THR A 207 5.48 -9.92 -20.69
N ARG A 208 4.43 -9.09 -20.73
CA ARG A 208 3.40 -9.02 -19.68
C ARG A 208 2.73 -10.37 -19.43
N ASP A 209 2.37 -11.11 -20.48
CA ASP A 209 1.75 -12.44 -20.35
C ASP A 209 2.66 -13.46 -19.64
N ALA A 210 3.99 -13.29 -19.74
CA ALA A 210 4.94 -14.12 -19.01
C ALA A 210 5.05 -13.65 -17.55
N THR A 211 5.09 -12.33 -17.30
CA THR A 211 5.08 -11.77 -15.95
C THR A 211 3.85 -12.22 -15.16
N LEU A 212 2.67 -12.24 -15.78
CA LEU A 212 1.42 -12.68 -15.14
C LEU A 212 1.36 -14.19 -14.82
N LYS A 213 2.39 -14.96 -15.19
CA LYS A 213 2.50 -16.40 -14.90
C LYS A 213 3.72 -16.75 -14.04
N ASP A 214 4.58 -15.78 -13.74
CA ASP A 214 5.84 -15.99 -13.03
C ASP A 214 5.68 -15.57 -11.57
N ASP A 215 5.36 -16.54 -10.71
CA ASP A 215 5.18 -16.33 -9.26
C ASP A 215 6.48 -16.00 -8.50
N LEU A 216 7.63 -15.98 -9.17
CA LEU A 216 8.92 -15.55 -8.59
C LEU A 216 9.34 -14.16 -9.09
N PHE A 217 8.65 -13.60 -10.08
CA PHE A 217 9.05 -12.36 -10.75
C PHE A 217 9.11 -11.18 -9.79
N PHE A 218 8.07 -11.00 -8.97
CA PHE A 218 7.97 -9.88 -8.02
C PHE A 218 9.23 -9.73 -7.18
N LEU A 219 9.64 -10.82 -6.51
CA LEU A 219 10.76 -10.80 -5.58
C LEU A 219 12.11 -10.71 -6.28
N ARG A 220 12.24 -11.29 -7.47
CA ARG A 220 13.44 -11.15 -8.30
C ARG A 220 13.66 -9.72 -8.79
N GLU A 221 12.61 -9.00 -9.14
CA GLU A 221 12.74 -7.68 -9.77
C GLU A 221 12.63 -6.52 -8.76
N VAL A 222 11.79 -6.63 -7.72
CA VAL A 222 11.59 -5.53 -6.76
C VAL A 222 12.90 -5.15 -6.05
N VAL A 223 13.75 -6.13 -5.75
CA VAL A 223 15.05 -5.93 -5.08
C VAL A 223 16.11 -5.25 -5.97
N LYS A 224 15.94 -5.29 -7.30
CA LYS A 224 16.87 -4.65 -8.25
C LYS A 224 16.59 -3.17 -8.42
N GLY A 225 15.34 -2.75 -8.15
CA GLY A 225 14.87 -1.41 -8.46
C GLY A 225 14.65 -1.17 -9.97
N PRO A 226 14.13 0.01 -10.33
CA PRO A 226 13.86 0.37 -11.71
C PRO A 226 15.15 0.48 -12.54
N PRO A 227 15.15 0.04 -13.81
CA PRO A 227 16.33 0.12 -14.66
C PRO A 227 16.64 1.57 -15.05
N LYS A 228 17.93 1.89 -15.09
CA LYS A 228 18.44 3.11 -15.74
C LYS A 228 18.70 2.83 -17.22
N ALA A 229 18.44 3.80 -18.08
CA ALA A 229 18.84 3.69 -19.48
C ALA A 229 20.37 3.68 -19.61
N ASP A 230 20.89 2.97 -20.61
CA ASP A 230 22.34 2.85 -20.84
C ASP A 230 22.98 4.24 -20.99
N GLY A 231 23.95 4.54 -20.10
CA GLY A 231 24.66 5.81 -20.09
C GLY A 231 23.95 6.96 -19.36
N GLU A 232 22.75 6.74 -18.82
CA GLU A 232 22.07 7.74 -17.99
C GLU A 232 22.38 7.57 -16.50
N SER A 233 22.70 8.68 -15.83
CA SER A 233 22.94 8.71 -14.38
C SER A 233 21.64 8.74 -13.56
N SER A 234 20.55 9.23 -14.16
CA SER A 234 19.25 9.49 -13.53
C SER A 234 18.16 8.55 -14.05
N LEU A 235 17.14 8.31 -13.22
CA LEU A 235 15.95 7.54 -13.61
C LEU A 235 14.95 8.43 -14.35
N SER A 236 14.54 8.00 -15.54
CA SER A 236 13.44 8.65 -16.27
C SER A 236 12.09 8.25 -15.67
N MET A 237 11.08 9.13 -15.83
CA MET A 237 9.70 8.83 -15.44
C MET A 237 9.16 7.57 -16.12
N THR A 238 9.46 7.35 -17.40
CA THR A 238 8.97 6.20 -18.16
C THR A 238 9.60 4.90 -17.65
N SER A 239 10.92 4.87 -17.46
CA SER A 239 11.60 3.69 -16.90
C SER A 239 11.11 3.37 -15.49
N TRP A 240 10.94 4.38 -14.63
CA TRP A 240 10.40 4.20 -13.28
C TRP A 240 8.96 3.67 -13.31
N THR A 241 8.09 4.27 -14.13
CA THR A 241 6.67 3.92 -14.17
C THR A 241 6.44 2.54 -14.73
N PHE A 242 7.04 2.23 -15.88
CA PHE A 242 6.83 0.94 -16.53
C PHE A 242 7.41 -0.22 -15.71
N TRP A 243 8.51 0.02 -14.99
CA TRP A 243 8.99 -0.92 -13.98
C TRP A 243 8.00 -1.10 -12.84
N TRP A 244 7.43 -0.04 -12.27
CA TRP A 244 6.39 -0.20 -11.24
C TRP A 244 5.18 -0.97 -11.77
N CYS A 245 4.70 -0.69 -12.99
CA CYS A 245 3.56 -1.42 -13.55
C CYS A 245 3.82 -2.94 -13.66
N ILE A 246 5.04 -3.40 -13.98
CA ILE A 246 5.35 -4.84 -13.94
C ILE A 246 5.45 -5.39 -12.52
N ILE A 247 5.91 -4.59 -11.55
CA ILE A 247 5.90 -4.97 -10.13
C ILE A 247 4.46 -5.13 -9.64
N LEU A 248 3.56 -4.21 -9.98
CA LEU A 248 2.13 -4.32 -9.66
C LEU A 248 1.52 -5.57 -10.32
N ASP A 249 1.80 -5.80 -11.61
CA ASP A 249 1.30 -7.00 -12.33
C ASP A 249 1.79 -8.31 -11.69
N SER A 250 3.01 -8.34 -11.15
CA SER A 250 3.64 -9.55 -10.59
C SER A 250 3.08 -10.05 -9.25
N HIS A 251 2.13 -9.32 -8.65
CA HIS A 251 1.41 -9.79 -7.46
C HIS A 251 0.36 -10.86 -7.80
N TRP A 252 -0.25 -10.76 -8.99
CA TRP A 252 -1.28 -11.68 -9.50
C TRP A 252 -0.87 -13.16 -9.45
N PRO A 253 0.26 -13.60 -10.06
CA PRO A 253 0.59 -15.02 -10.15
C PRO A 253 0.78 -15.70 -8.79
N ILE A 254 1.19 -14.95 -7.75
CA ILE A 254 1.32 -15.50 -6.40
C ILE A 254 -0.06 -15.84 -5.83
N ILE A 255 -1.01 -14.91 -5.93
CA ILE A 255 -2.38 -15.11 -5.46
C ILE A 255 -3.13 -16.14 -6.33
N GLU A 256 -2.93 -16.15 -7.64
CA GLU A 256 -3.53 -17.15 -8.52
C GLU A 256 -3.08 -18.57 -8.15
N LYS A 257 -1.80 -18.74 -7.81
CA LYS A 257 -1.22 -20.05 -7.47
C LYS A 257 -1.60 -20.53 -6.07
N PHE A 258 -1.52 -19.67 -5.07
CA PHE A 258 -1.63 -20.05 -3.65
C PHE A 258 -2.94 -19.60 -2.99
N GLY A 259 -3.70 -18.71 -3.62
CA GLY A 259 -4.87 -18.06 -3.04
C GLY A 259 -4.52 -17.06 -1.92
N ARG A 260 -3.24 -16.85 -1.63
CA ARG A 260 -2.71 -16.03 -0.52
C ARG A 260 -1.22 -15.73 -0.73
N TYR A 261 -0.63 -14.91 0.13
CA TYR A 261 0.82 -14.67 0.17
C TYR A 261 1.48 -15.62 1.19
N PRO A 262 2.26 -16.62 0.75
CA PRO A 262 2.83 -17.61 1.67
C PRO A 262 3.75 -16.99 2.72
N TYR A 263 4.50 -15.93 2.39
CA TYR A 263 5.38 -15.23 3.34
C TYR A 263 4.62 -14.55 4.49
N ARG A 264 3.28 -14.43 4.42
CA ARG A 264 2.44 -13.92 5.51
C ARG A 264 1.91 -15.02 6.44
N ASN A 265 2.16 -16.29 6.15
CA ASN A 265 1.59 -17.41 6.91
C ASN A 265 1.92 -17.32 8.41
N GLY A 266 3.17 -16.98 8.76
CA GLY A 266 3.55 -16.76 10.16
C GLY A 266 2.74 -15.66 10.85
N HIS A 267 2.49 -14.53 10.18
CA HIS A 267 1.70 -13.43 10.75
C HIS A 267 0.20 -13.73 10.85
N PHE A 268 -0.32 -14.67 10.06
CA PHE A 268 -1.69 -15.16 10.18
C PHE A 268 -1.84 -16.38 11.09
N GLY A 269 -0.72 -16.96 11.57
CA GLY A 269 -0.73 -18.24 12.31
C GLY A 269 -1.14 -19.44 11.45
N ARG A 270 -0.93 -19.37 10.13
CA ARG A 270 -1.29 -20.41 9.16
C ARG A 270 -0.15 -21.40 8.99
N GLU A 271 -0.49 -22.66 8.81
CA GLU A 271 0.47 -23.66 8.33
C GLU A 271 0.72 -23.48 6.82
N SER A 272 2.00 -23.46 6.45
CA SER A 272 2.43 -23.52 5.05
C SER A 272 2.32 -24.94 4.50
N THR A 273 1.70 -25.08 3.34
CA THR A 273 1.71 -26.32 2.56
C THR A 273 3.11 -26.64 2.03
N GLU A 274 3.36 -27.87 1.58
CA GLU A 274 4.66 -28.25 1.00
C GLU A 274 5.04 -27.42 -0.23
N ALA A 275 4.05 -27.06 -1.06
CA ALA A 275 4.28 -26.20 -2.22
C ALA A 275 4.68 -24.77 -1.81
N GLU A 276 4.06 -24.24 -0.75
CA GLU A 276 4.39 -22.93 -0.18
C GLU A 276 5.76 -22.93 0.48
N LYS A 277 6.12 -23.97 1.25
CA LYS A 277 7.46 -24.12 1.84
C LYS A 277 8.55 -24.11 0.78
N LYS A 278 8.38 -24.91 -0.28
CA LYS A 278 9.31 -24.92 -1.40
C LYS A 278 9.43 -23.54 -2.06
N TRP A 279 8.31 -22.85 -2.24
CA TRP A 279 8.33 -21.50 -2.83
C TRP A 279 9.03 -20.49 -1.92
N LEU A 280 8.83 -20.56 -0.60
CA LEU A 280 9.54 -19.75 0.40
C LEU A 280 11.06 -19.97 0.33
N ASP A 281 11.50 -21.22 0.17
CA ASP A 281 12.91 -21.54 -0.03
C ASP A 281 13.46 -20.90 -1.33
N ASP A 282 12.69 -20.98 -2.43
CA ASP A 282 13.08 -20.44 -3.74
C ASP A 282 13.23 -18.89 -3.73
N ILE A 283 12.55 -18.21 -2.80
CA ILE A 283 12.62 -16.75 -2.64
C ILE A 283 13.52 -16.31 -1.47
N GLY A 284 14.19 -17.27 -0.81
CA GLY A 284 15.07 -17.01 0.32
C GLY A 284 14.37 -16.44 1.55
N HIS A 285 13.13 -16.88 1.83
CA HIS A 285 12.32 -16.44 2.98
C HIS A 285 12.08 -14.93 3.03
N PHE A 286 12.02 -14.27 1.88
CA PHE A 286 11.79 -12.82 1.80
C PHE A 286 10.52 -12.40 2.53
N SER A 287 10.65 -11.42 3.44
CA SER A 287 9.56 -10.84 4.23
C SER A 287 8.79 -11.83 5.13
N GLU A 288 9.29 -13.05 5.32
CA GLU A 288 8.69 -14.01 6.22
C GLU A 288 8.87 -13.59 7.68
N ALA A 289 7.87 -13.85 8.52
CA ALA A 289 8.00 -13.69 9.97
C ALA A 289 9.16 -14.55 10.51
N SER A 290 9.85 -14.09 11.55
CA SER A 290 10.84 -14.94 12.21
C SER A 290 10.16 -16.19 12.81
N PRO A 291 10.85 -17.33 12.95
CA PRO A 291 10.28 -18.53 13.55
C PRO A 291 9.68 -18.28 14.95
N GLU A 292 10.30 -17.41 15.74
CA GLU A 292 9.83 -17.05 17.09
C GLU A 292 8.50 -16.28 17.03
N VAL A 293 8.39 -15.33 16.10
CA VAL A 293 7.15 -14.56 15.88
C VAL A 293 6.04 -15.48 15.38
N ALA A 294 6.33 -16.32 14.39
CA ALA A 294 5.37 -17.27 13.82
C ALA A 294 4.86 -18.24 14.88
N GLN A 295 5.75 -18.80 15.71
CA GLN A 295 5.38 -19.70 16.80
C GLN A 295 4.48 -18.99 17.82
N ARG A 296 4.81 -17.76 18.23
CA ARG A 296 4.01 -17.02 19.19
C ARG A 296 2.61 -16.70 18.66
N ILE A 297 2.50 -16.30 17.40
CA ILE A 297 1.21 -16.03 16.77
C ILE A 297 0.39 -17.32 16.64
N TRP A 298 1.03 -18.44 16.31
CA TRP A 298 0.37 -19.74 16.26
C TRP A 298 -0.20 -20.13 17.64
N GLU A 299 0.57 -19.95 18.72
CA GLU A 299 0.06 -20.19 20.08
C GLU A 299 -1.10 -19.29 20.46
N ASP A 300 -1.10 -18.03 20.01
CA ASP A 300 -2.21 -17.11 20.18
C ASP A 300 -3.47 -17.64 19.48
N VAL A 301 -3.35 -18.06 18.22
CA VAL A 301 -4.47 -18.62 17.45
C VAL A 301 -5.03 -19.88 18.14
N GLU A 302 -4.18 -20.81 18.55
CA GLU A 302 -4.59 -22.03 19.26
C GLU A 302 -5.33 -21.74 20.58
N LYS A 303 -4.93 -20.68 21.29
CA LYS A 303 -5.54 -20.25 22.56
C LYS A 303 -6.74 -19.32 22.35
N GLY A 304 -7.12 -19.00 21.11
CA GLY A 304 -8.16 -18.01 20.80
C GLY A 304 -7.82 -16.61 21.30
N ARG A 305 -6.54 -16.26 21.35
CA ARG A 305 -6.03 -14.96 21.77
C ARG A 305 -5.58 -14.13 20.58
N TRP A 306 -5.71 -12.83 20.77
CA TRP A 306 -5.12 -11.83 19.91
C TRP A 306 -4.27 -10.90 20.78
N THR A 307 -2.94 -10.98 20.65
CA THR A 307 -2.06 -10.10 21.43
C THR A 307 -2.35 -8.64 21.07
N PRO A 308 -2.69 -7.77 22.07
CA PRO A 308 -2.93 -6.37 21.83
C PRO A 308 -1.75 -5.67 21.16
N LEU A 309 -2.04 -4.69 20.32
CA LEU A 309 -1.01 -3.96 19.58
C LEU A 309 -0.02 -3.27 20.55
N GLY A 310 1.27 -3.53 20.39
CA GLY A 310 2.33 -2.96 21.21
C GLY A 310 2.61 -3.73 22.51
N GLU A 311 2.01 -4.90 22.71
CA GLU A 311 2.36 -5.82 23.79
C GLU A 311 3.32 -6.91 23.26
N GLU A 312 4.59 -6.82 23.65
CA GLU A 312 5.61 -7.86 23.45
C GLU A 312 5.77 -8.75 24.68
#